data_AF-A0A2D8BQZ6-F1
#
_entry.id   AF-A0A2D8BQZ6-F1
#
_cell.length_a   1.000
_cell.length_b   1.000
_cell.length_c   1.000
_cell.angle_alpha   90.00
_cell.angle_beta   90.00
_cell.angle_gamma   90.00
#
_symmetry.space_group_name_H-M   'P 1'
#
loop_
_entity.id
_entity.type
_entity.pdbx_description
1 polymer ?
#
loop_
_entity_poly.entity_id
_entity_poly.type
_entity_poly.pdbx_seq_one_letter_code
_entity_poly.pdbx_strand_id
1 'polypeptide(L)' 'MYDIGTIIAVKQVIEKEIESTKEHIVYNVDNLEALAYAKGKLNGMELLLQDLKDLQKGEDE' A
#
# COMPACT_ATOMS: atom_id res chain seq x y z
N MET A 1 5.52 -17.30 -14.02
CA MET A 1 6.37 -16.83 -12.91
C MET A 1 6.49 -15.34 -13.10
N TYR A 2 6.03 -14.56 -12.13
CA TYR A 2 6.24 -13.11 -12.22
C TYR A 2 7.74 -12.87 -12.00
N ASP A 3 8.26 -11.78 -12.54
CA ASP A 3 9.64 -11.42 -12.25
C ASP A 3 9.70 -10.92 -10.79
N ILE A 4 10.45 -11.63 -9.93
CA ILE A 4 10.64 -11.28 -8.51
C ILE A 4 11.08 -9.81 -8.37
N GLY A 5 11.89 -9.31 -9.32
CA GLY A 5 12.30 -7.91 -9.38
C GLY A 5 11.10 -6.95 -9.48
N THR A 6 10.12 -7.31 -10.30
CA THR A 6 8.86 -6.57 -10.47
C THR A 6 8.02 -6.58 -9.19
N ILE A 7 7.90 -7.73 -8.50
CA ILE A 7 7.18 -7.83 -7.22
C ILE A 7 7.80 -6.89 -6.18
N ILE A 8 9.13 -6.92 -6.05
CA ILE A 8 9.87 -6.05 -5.12
C ILE A 8 9.67 -4.57 -5.48
N ALA A 9 9.76 -4.21 -6.75
CA ALA A 9 9.59 -2.83 -7.21
C ALA A 9 8.17 -2.31 -6.89
N VAL A 10 7.13 -3.10 -7.18
CA VAL A 10 5.74 -2.71 -6.89
C VAL A 10 5.51 -2.58 -5.39
N LYS A 11 6.04 -3.52 -4.59
CA LYS A 11 5.97 -3.46 -3.13
C LYS A 11 6.56 -2.16 -2.58
N GLN A 12 7.74 -1.77 -3.06
CA GLN A 12 8.39 -0.51 -2.63
C GLN A 12 7.57 0.74 -3.00
N VAL A 13 6.89 0.73 -4.14
CA VAL A 13 6.00 1.84 -4.53
C VAL A 13 4.81 1.92 -3.59
N ILE A 14 4.18 0.79 -3.29
CA ILE A 14 3.02 0.75 -2.37
C ILE A 14 3.40 1.17 -0.96
N GLU A 15 4.55 0.73 -0.45
CA GLU A 15 5.05 1.14 0.87
C GLU A 15 5.23 2.66 0.95
N LYS A 16 5.74 3.30 -0.11
CA LYS A 16 5.86 4.76 -0.19
C LYS A 16 4.50 5.47 -0.22
N GLU A 17 3.55 4.95 -1.00
CA GLU A 17 2.21 5.53 -1.10
C GLU A 17 1.42 5.41 0.21
N ILE A 18 1.61 4.32 0.96
CA ILE A 18 1.05 4.12 2.30
C ILE A 18 1.54 5.22 3.24
N GLU A 19 2.87 5.44 3.30
CA GLU A 19 3.44 6.46 4.18
C GLU A 19 3.00 7.87 3.77
N SER A 20 3.01 8.20 2.48
CA SER A 20 2.49 9.48 1.99
C SER A 20 1.00 9.67 2.31
N THR A 21 0.20 8.61 2.21
CA THR A 21 -1.23 8.67 2.58
C THR A 21 -1.42 8.89 4.08
N LYS A 22 -0.59 8.27 4.93
CA LYS A 22 -0.61 8.53 6.39
C LYS A 22 -0.25 9.97 6.71
N GLU A 23 0.80 10.52 6.09
CA GLU A 23 1.16 11.93 6.24
C GLU A 23 0.04 12.86 5.78
N HIS A 24 -0.59 12.56 4.63
CA HIS A 24 -1.73 13.31 4.14
C HIS A 24 -2.89 13.31 5.14
N ILE A 25 -3.22 12.15 5.72
CA ILE A 25 -4.26 12.04 6.76
C ILE A 25 -3.93 12.91 7.98
N VAL A 26 -2.68 12.93 8.43
CA VAL A 26 -2.28 13.68 9.64
C VAL A 26 -2.26 15.18 9.40
N TYR A 27 -1.78 15.64 8.24
CA TYR A 27 -1.46 17.05 8.02
C TYR A 27 -2.42 17.80 7.08
N ASN A 28 -3.16 17.10 6.22
CA ASN A 28 -3.90 17.74 5.12
C ASN A 28 -5.40 17.41 5.10
N VAL A 29 -5.85 16.48 5.93
CA VAL A 29 -7.28 16.14 6.04
C VAL A 29 -7.92 16.97 7.14
N ASP A 30 -8.88 17.82 6.77
CA ASP A 30 -9.59 18.74 7.67
C ASP A 30 -11.08 18.39 7.86
N ASN A 31 -11.58 17.39 7.15
CA ASN A 31 -12.99 16.98 7.19
C ASN A 31 -13.18 15.46 7.17
N LEU A 32 -14.34 15.02 7.65
CA LEU A 32 -14.66 13.60 7.84
C LEU A 32 -14.79 12.82 6.54
N GLU A 33 -15.26 13.46 5.46
CA GLU A 33 -15.42 12.81 4.16
C GLU A 33 -14.05 12.50 3.55
N ALA A 34 -13.14 13.48 3.57
CA ALA A 34 -11.75 13.31 3.15
C ALA A 34 -11.02 12.27 4.03
N LEU A 35 -11.29 12.24 5.33
CA LEU A 35 -10.75 11.20 6.23
C LEU A 35 -11.24 9.81 5.85
N ALA A 36 -12.55 9.65 5.62
CA ALA A 36 -13.13 8.37 5.24
C ALA A 36 -12.55 7.87 3.91
N TYR A 37 -12.42 8.76 2.92
CA TYR A 37 -11.79 8.45 1.64
C TYR A 37 -10.33 8.02 1.81
N ALA A 38 -9.53 8.80 2.54
CA ALA A 38 -8.12 8.50 2.75
C ALA A 38 -7.91 7.19 3.53
N LYS A 39 -8.78 6.89 4.51
CA LYS A 39 -8.77 5.59 5.21
C LYS A 39 -9.13 4.42 4.28
N GLY A 40 -10.10 4.59 3.39
CA GLY A 40 -10.45 3.58 2.38
C GLY A 40 -9.29 3.30 1.43
N LYS A 41 -8.64 4.37 0.94
CA LYS A 41 -7.44 4.29 0.10
C LYS A 41 -6.29 3.57 0.83
N LEU A 42 -6.02 3.93 2.08
CA LEU A 42 -4.98 3.30 2.91
C LEU A 42 -5.22 1.80 3.10
N ASN A 43 -6.45 1.42 3.47
CA ASN A 43 -6.80 0.01 3.70
C ASN A 43 -6.64 -0.84 2.43
N GLY A 44 -7.03 -0.32 1.27
CA GLY A 44 -6.82 -1.01 0.00
C GLY A 44 -5.33 -1.25 -0.33
N MET A 45 -4.46 -0.29 -0.01
CA MET A 45 -3.02 -0.46 -0.19
C MET A 45 -2.40 -1.46 0.79
N GLU A 46 -2.85 -1.48 2.04
CA GLU A 46 -2.37 -2.45 3.03
C GLU A 46 -2.73 -3.89 2.64
N LEU A 47 -3.95 -4.09 2.12
CA LEU A 47 -4.36 -5.40 1.57
C LEU A 47 -3.50 -5.80 0.37
N LEU A 48 -3.29 -4.89 -0.59
CA LEU A 48 -2.44 -5.18 -1.76
C LEU A 48 -0.98 -5.48 -1.35
N LEU A 49 -0.45 -4.77 -0.36
CA LEU A 49 0.88 -5.05 0.18
C LEU A 49 0.97 -6.45 0.79
N GLN A 50 -0.11 -6.90 1.44
CA GLN A 50 -0.18 -8.25 1.98
C GLN A 50 -0.22 -9.30 0.87
N ASP A 51 -1.06 -9.11 -0.15
CA ASP A 51 -1.13 -10.02 -1.31
C ASP A 51 0.23 -10.16 -2.00
N LEU A 52 0.98 -9.05 -2.15
CA LEU A 52 2.33 -9.09 -2.74
C LEU A 52 3.35 -9.80 -1.86
N LYS A 53 3.26 -9.68 -0.54
CA LYS A 53 4.12 -10.42 0.39
C LYS A 53 3.85 -11.91 0.31
N ASP A 54 2.59 -12.30 0.18
CA ASP A 54 2.20 -13.70 0.07
C ASP A 54 2.59 -14.28 -1.29
N LEU A 55 2.46 -13.49 -2.37
CA LEU A 55 2.97 -13.86 -3.70
C LEU A 55 4.49 -14.06 -3.69
N GLN A 56 5.23 -13.15 -3.05
CA GLN A 56 6.69 -13.25 -2.94
C GLN A 56 7.11 -14.54 -2.20
N LYS A 57 6.47 -14.85 -1.07
CA LYS A 57 6.76 -16.08 -0.31
C LYS A 57 6.47 -17.34 -1.11
N GLY A 58 5.39 -17.33 -1.90
CA GLY A 58 5.03 -18.48 -2.75
C GLY A 58 5.96 -18.70 -3.94
N GLU A 59 6.80 -17.73 -4.31
CA GLU A 59 7.88 -17.91 -5.30
C GLU A 59 9.23 -18.32 -4.67
N ASP A 60 9.38 -18.18 -3.34
CA ASP A 60 10.58 -18.57 -2.59
C ASP A 60 10.58 -20.05 -2.14
N GLU A 61 9.44 -20.77 -2.25
CA GLU A 61 9.25 -22.21 -1.96
C GLU A 61 9.34 -23.11 -3.21
#